data_AF-A0A0G0F2R3-F1
#
_entry.id   AF-A0A0G0F2R3-F1
#
_cell.length_a   1.000
_cell.length_b   1.000
_cell.length_c   1.000
_cell.angle_alpha   90.00
_cell.angle_beta   90.00
_cell.angle_gamma   90.00
#
_symmetry.space_group_name_H-M   'P 1'
#
loop_
_entity.id
_entity.type
_entity.pdbx_description
1 polymer ?
#
loop_
_entity_poly.entity_id
_entity_poly.type
_entity_poly.pdbx_seq_one_letter_code
_entity_poly.pdbx_strand_id
1 'polypeptide(L)'
;MLSLRKNYLFYALSLTVIFNSFASEQTKSNTESTKTNDAKTDASSPKNWVVDKIIVLVNGTRILKSDLDKPRISRDGGKYNLDELIEEEILIQRAIERHMLPTEADVERQVVAFKLQNGLGDLSASDFEEELKKFGFTLKEYKFQIGRLIASENIKRMEVTDKIVVTSQEVENYYNNNPEIMPEEYYLKMIPVPNQDNADKATNINKNNLNITDAVDLGWI
;
A
#
# COMPACT_ATOMS: atom_id res chain seq x y z
N MET A 1 1.58 -21.75 25.26
CA MET A 1 2.64 -22.03 24.26
C MET A 1 1.96 -22.21 22.91
N LEU A 2 2.46 -21.56 21.87
CA LEU A 2 1.90 -21.37 20.52
C LEU A 2 0.84 -20.27 20.34
N SER A 3 1.34 -19.04 20.31
CA SER A 3 0.76 -17.91 19.58
C SER A 3 1.94 -17.14 18.96
N LEU A 4 1.70 -16.36 17.90
CA LEU A 4 2.69 -15.60 17.11
C LEU A 4 3.36 -16.34 15.93
N ARG A 5 2.55 -16.75 14.95
CA ARG A 5 2.97 -16.74 13.52
C ARG A 5 1.81 -16.32 12.63
N LYS A 6 1.38 -15.07 12.75
CA LYS A 6 0.60 -14.34 11.73
C LYS A 6 1.00 -12.88 11.86
N ASN A 7 1.63 -12.33 10.82
CA ASN A 7 1.68 -10.91 10.45
C ASN A 7 3.00 -10.59 9.73
N TYR A 8 3.00 -10.60 8.39
CA TYR A 8 3.86 -9.76 7.54
C TYR A 8 3.25 -9.64 6.12
N LEU A 9 1.97 -9.24 6.08
CA LEU A 9 1.25 -8.82 4.86
C LEU A 9 0.49 -7.50 5.12
N PHE A 10 0.99 -6.70 6.07
CA PHE A 10 0.26 -5.61 6.72
C PHE A 10 0.47 -4.20 6.14
N TYR A 11 1.03 -4.04 4.94
CA TYR A 11 1.19 -2.70 4.35
C TYR A 11 0.45 -2.55 3.02
N ALA A 12 -0.88 -2.55 3.10
CA ALA A 12 -1.72 -1.91 2.08
C ALA A 12 -3.12 -1.58 2.66
N LEU A 13 -3.48 -0.30 2.55
CA LEU A 13 -4.82 0.29 2.62
C LEU A 13 -5.67 0.10 3.88
N SER A 14 -5.63 1.09 4.78
CA SER A 14 -6.85 1.63 5.37
C SER A 14 -7.45 2.66 4.38
N LEU A 15 -8.50 2.29 3.65
CA LEU A 15 -9.26 3.22 2.81
C LEU A 15 -10.58 3.56 3.53
N THR A 16 -10.60 4.67 4.23
CA THR A 16 -11.85 5.32 4.67
C THR A 16 -12.00 6.63 3.88
N VAL A 17 -12.92 6.59 2.92
CA VAL A 17 -13.85 7.65 2.51
C VAL A 17 -13.35 9.09 2.54
N ILE A 18 -13.04 9.66 1.37
CA ILE A 18 -13.52 11.00 0.97
C ILE A 18 -13.86 10.95 -0.54
N PHE A 19 -15.17 10.89 -0.82
CA PHE A 19 -15.78 11.18 -2.11
C PHE A 19 -16.05 12.69 -2.18
N ASN A 20 -15.99 13.27 -3.37
CA ASN A 20 -16.28 14.67 -3.73
C ASN A 20 -15.25 15.74 -3.31
N SER A 21 -14.44 16.16 -4.28
CA SER A 21 -14.53 17.52 -4.86
C SER A 21 -13.22 17.77 -5.62
N PHE A 22 -13.28 17.83 -6.95
CA PHE A 22 -12.46 18.72 -7.79
C PHE A 22 -12.80 18.43 -9.27
N ALA A 23 -13.93 18.98 -9.69
CA ALA A 23 -14.25 19.21 -11.10
C ALA A 23 -14.37 20.73 -11.30
N SER A 24 -14.00 21.19 -12.50
CA SER A 24 -13.64 22.57 -12.91
C SER A 24 -12.22 22.96 -12.48
N GLU A 25 -11.33 23.47 -13.32
CA GLU A 25 -11.50 24.63 -14.19
C GLU A 25 -10.23 24.80 -15.05
N GLN A 26 -10.31 24.97 -16.37
CA GLN A 26 -9.31 25.68 -17.20
C GLN A 26 -9.94 25.95 -18.57
N THR A 27 -10.68 27.06 -18.65
CA THR A 27 -11.03 27.75 -19.89
C THR A 27 -9.91 28.74 -20.24
N LYS A 28 -9.46 28.66 -21.51
CA LYS A 28 -8.96 29.75 -22.37
C LYS A 28 -8.08 30.85 -21.73
N SER A 29 -6.82 30.91 -22.17
CA SER A 29 -6.26 32.17 -22.67
C SER A 29 -5.29 31.93 -23.83
N ASN A 30 -5.50 32.75 -24.86
CA ASN A 30 -4.79 32.80 -26.14
C ASN A 30 -3.83 33.99 -26.10
N THR A 31 -2.98 34.11 -27.13
CA THR A 31 -2.08 35.23 -27.49
C THR A 31 -0.66 35.02 -26.92
N GLU A 32 0.40 34.90 -27.73
CA GLU A 32 0.75 35.80 -28.82
C GLU A 32 1.66 35.12 -29.86
N SER A 33 1.34 35.34 -31.12
CA SER A 33 2.08 34.88 -32.29
C SER A 33 3.03 35.97 -32.75
N THR A 34 4.33 35.70 -32.84
CA THR A 34 5.24 36.49 -33.67
C THR A 34 5.43 35.79 -35.00
N LYS A 35 4.85 36.38 -36.05
CA LYS A 35 5.12 36.06 -37.45
C LYS A 35 6.46 36.72 -37.84
N THR A 36 7.36 35.94 -38.42
CA THR A 36 8.25 36.43 -39.48
C THR A 36 8.35 35.32 -40.53
N ASN A 37 7.82 35.63 -41.71
CA ASN A 37 7.96 34.82 -42.91
C ASN A 37 9.37 35.03 -43.46
N ASP A 38 10.04 33.95 -43.85
CA ASP A 38 10.90 33.94 -45.03
C ASP A 38 10.82 32.55 -45.67
N ALA A 39 10.51 32.54 -46.96
CA ALA A 39 10.30 31.36 -47.77
C ALA A 39 11.52 31.09 -48.65
N LYS A 40 12.14 29.91 -48.53
CA LYS A 40 12.42 29.00 -49.65
C LYS A 40 13.09 27.69 -49.19
N THR A 41 12.43 26.59 -49.55
CA THR A 41 12.96 25.26 -49.94
C THR A 41 14.33 24.83 -49.43
N ASP A 42 14.38 23.72 -48.66
CA ASP A 42 14.93 22.44 -49.16
C ASP A 42 14.68 21.28 -48.19
N ALA A 43 14.37 20.11 -48.76
CA ALA A 43 14.33 18.77 -48.16
C ALA A 43 13.39 18.52 -46.96
N SER A 44 12.18 18.02 -47.28
CA SER A 44 11.32 17.23 -46.40
C SER A 44 12.10 16.07 -45.77
N SER A 45 12.63 16.27 -44.58
CA SER A 45 12.99 15.17 -43.68
C SER A 45 11.69 14.44 -43.33
N PRO A 46 11.58 13.11 -43.51
CA PRO A 46 10.39 12.40 -43.09
C PRO A 46 10.19 12.68 -41.61
N LYS A 47 9.01 13.19 -41.25
CA LYS A 47 8.63 13.45 -39.86
C LYS A 47 8.56 12.09 -39.15
N ASN A 48 9.69 11.64 -38.64
CA ASN A 48 9.82 10.40 -37.89
C ASN A 48 8.99 10.58 -36.63
N TRP A 49 7.85 9.88 -36.58
CA TRP A 49 7.02 9.82 -35.39
C TRP A 49 7.74 8.94 -34.38
N VAL A 50 8.26 9.55 -33.33
CA VAL A 50 8.87 8.83 -32.21
C VAL A 50 7.73 8.24 -31.39
N VAL A 51 7.59 6.91 -31.45
CA VAL A 51 6.51 6.18 -30.75
C VAL A 51 6.73 6.17 -29.24
N ASP A 52 7.99 5.98 -28.84
CA ASP A 52 8.39 5.89 -27.44
C ASP A 52 9.89 6.20 -27.32
N LYS A 53 10.30 6.66 -26.13
CA LYS A 53 11.68 7.05 -25.84
C LYS A 53 12.28 6.09 -24.82
N ILE A 54 13.44 5.53 -25.15
CA ILE A 54 14.27 4.79 -24.19
C ILE A 54 14.87 5.80 -23.22
N ILE A 55 14.66 5.57 -21.93
CA ILE A 55 15.18 6.45 -20.86
C ILE A 55 16.42 5.86 -20.20
N VAL A 56 16.49 4.54 -20.03
CA VAL A 56 17.62 3.84 -19.39
C VAL A 56 17.73 2.41 -19.90
N LEU A 57 18.94 1.83 -19.79
CA LEU A 57 19.20 0.42 -20.05
C LEU A 57 19.69 -0.25 -18.75
N VAL A 58 19.06 -1.37 -18.39
CA VAL A 58 19.38 -2.16 -17.20
C VAL A 58 19.82 -3.55 -17.66
N ASN A 59 21.13 -3.82 -17.62
CA ASN A 59 21.74 -5.08 -18.08
C ASN A 59 21.28 -5.55 -19.48
N GLY A 60 21.02 -4.61 -20.39
CA GLY A 60 20.54 -4.88 -21.74
C GLY A 60 19.02 -4.81 -21.93
N THR A 61 18.23 -4.79 -20.86
CA THR A 61 16.79 -4.47 -20.93
C THR A 61 16.61 -2.97 -21.08
N ARG A 62 15.79 -2.55 -22.04
CA ARG A 62 15.46 -1.14 -22.27
C ARG A 62 14.22 -0.79 -21.46
N ILE A 63 14.33 0.23 -20.63
CA ILE A 63 13.18 0.83 -19.96
C ILE A 63 12.73 2.04 -20.79
N LEU A 64 11.44 2.06 -21.13
CA LEU A 64 10.83 3.08 -21.97
C LEU A 64 10.13 4.14 -21.14
N LYS A 65 9.84 5.30 -21.74
CA LYS A 65 9.09 6.35 -21.07
C LYS A 65 7.65 5.90 -20.79
N SER A 66 7.04 5.15 -21.70
CA SER A 66 5.71 4.58 -21.47
C SER A 66 5.64 3.65 -20.26
N ASP A 67 6.73 2.95 -19.93
CA ASP A 67 6.77 2.06 -18.76
C ASP A 67 6.61 2.82 -17.45
N LEU A 68 7.10 4.07 -17.39
CA LEU A 68 6.92 4.94 -16.22
C LEU A 68 5.49 5.45 -16.11
N ASP A 69 4.82 5.63 -17.24
CA ASP A 69 3.45 6.17 -17.27
C ASP A 69 2.38 5.11 -17.00
N LYS A 70 2.75 3.83 -16.93
CA LYS A 70 1.84 2.74 -16.56
C LYS A 70 1.36 2.91 -15.11
N PRO A 71 0.07 2.62 -14.85
CA PRO A 71 -0.43 2.61 -13.48
C PRO A 71 0.25 1.48 -12.70
N ARG A 72 0.55 1.72 -11.42
CA ARG A 72 1.22 0.75 -10.53
C ARG A 72 0.27 0.25 -9.44
N ILE A 73 0.38 -1.03 -9.09
CA ILE A 73 -0.28 -1.57 -7.90
C ILE A 73 0.38 -0.94 -6.66
N SER A 74 -0.22 0.12 -6.15
CA SER A 74 0.24 0.84 -4.96
C SER A 74 -0.92 1.52 -4.26
N ARG A 75 -0.70 1.89 -2.99
CA ARG A 75 -1.72 2.51 -2.13
C ARG A 75 -2.30 3.79 -2.73
N ASP A 76 -1.50 4.54 -3.46
CA ASP A 76 -1.80 5.83 -4.09
C ASP A 76 -2.25 5.72 -5.55
N GLY A 77 -2.17 4.52 -6.17
CA GLY A 77 -2.41 4.35 -7.61
C GLY A 77 -1.44 5.15 -8.49
N GLY A 78 -0.27 5.48 -7.94
CA GLY A 78 0.73 6.30 -8.62
C GLY A 78 1.38 5.61 -9.82
N LYS A 79 2.22 6.38 -10.50
CA LYS A 79 3.10 5.93 -11.58
C LYS A 79 4.42 5.41 -11.01
N TYR A 80 5.19 4.67 -11.81
CA TYR A 80 6.52 4.25 -11.40
C TYR A 80 7.50 5.43 -11.38
N ASN A 81 8.31 5.53 -10.33
CA ASN A 81 9.54 6.31 -10.40
C ASN A 81 10.61 5.55 -11.19
N LEU A 82 11.57 6.27 -11.77
CA LEU A 82 12.63 5.66 -12.55
C LEU A 82 13.46 4.68 -11.71
N ASP A 83 13.85 5.08 -10.51
CA ASP A 83 14.68 4.27 -9.63
C ASP A 83 13.96 2.99 -9.20
N GLU A 84 12.69 3.08 -8.82
CA GLU A 84 11.87 1.92 -8.43
C GLU A 84 11.75 0.92 -9.58
N LEU A 85 11.55 1.40 -10.82
CA LEU A 85 11.43 0.52 -11.97
C LEU A 85 12.78 -0.14 -12.32
N ILE A 86 13.89 0.57 -12.14
CA ILE A 86 15.24 -0.01 -12.29
C ILE A 86 15.46 -1.09 -11.24
N GLU A 87 15.17 -0.81 -9.98
CA GLU A 87 15.30 -1.77 -8.88
C GLU A 87 14.45 -3.02 -9.12
N GLU A 88 13.19 -2.84 -9.49
CA GLU A 88 12.29 -3.94 -9.81
C GLU A 88 12.86 -4.77 -10.96
N GLU A 89 13.33 -4.14 -12.04
CA GLU A 89 13.88 -4.85 -13.19
C GLU A 89 15.14 -5.65 -12.82
N ILE A 90 16.02 -5.12 -11.98
CA ILE A 90 17.18 -5.87 -11.44
C ILE A 90 16.71 -7.10 -10.65
N LEU A 91 15.70 -6.95 -9.80
CA LEU A 91 15.16 -8.06 -9.01
C LEU A 91 14.48 -9.12 -9.88
N ILE A 92 13.79 -8.72 -10.95
CA ILE A 92 13.18 -9.66 -11.91
C ILE A 92 14.25 -10.42 -12.68
N GLN A 93 15.29 -9.74 -13.17
CA GLN A 93 16.41 -10.41 -13.84
C GLN A 93 17.05 -11.45 -12.92
N ARG A 94 17.26 -11.08 -11.65
CA ARG A 94 17.73 -11.99 -10.61
C ARG A 94 16.80 -13.18 -10.39
N ALA A 95 15.48 -12.96 -10.40
CA ALA A 95 14.48 -14.02 -10.29
C ALA A 95 14.54 -15.00 -11.46
N ILE A 96 14.79 -14.50 -12.67
CA ILE A 96 14.98 -15.33 -13.87
C ILE A 96 16.26 -16.18 -13.73
N GLU A 97 17.39 -15.56 -13.36
CA GLU A 97 18.68 -16.25 -13.15
C GLU A 97 18.59 -17.36 -12.10
N ARG A 98 17.77 -17.16 -11.07
CA ARG A 98 17.59 -18.10 -9.96
C ARG A 98 16.41 -19.05 -10.14
N HIS A 99 15.71 -18.98 -11.28
CA HIS A 99 14.51 -19.78 -11.56
C HIS A 99 13.41 -19.64 -10.49
N MET A 100 13.22 -18.43 -9.94
CA MET A 100 12.24 -18.12 -8.89
C MET A 100 11.07 -17.28 -9.39
N LEU A 101 10.69 -17.46 -10.65
CA LEU A 101 9.47 -16.87 -11.19
C LEU A 101 8.23 -17.56 -10.61
N PRO A 102 7.16 -16.81 -10.29
CA PRO A 102 5.92 -17.40 -9.79
C PRO A 102 5.22 -18.23 -10.87
N THR A 103 4.48 -19.25 -10.43
CA THR A 103 3.57 -19.97 -11.32
C THR A 103 2.28 -19.17 -11.53
N GLU A 104 1.51 -19.50 -12.56
CA GLU A 104 0.20 -18.89 -12.80
C GLU A 104 -0.76 -19.11 -11.61
N ALA A 105 -0.70 -20.27 -10.97
CA ALA A 105 -1.49 -20.58 -9.80
C ALA A 105 -1.13 -19.70 -8.59
N ASP A 106 0.12 -19.27 -8.46
CA ASP A 106 0.54 -18.37 -7.39
C ASP A 106 0.00 -16.95 -7.62
N VAL A 107 0.04 -16.49 -8.87
CA VAL A 107 -0.55 -15.20 -9.26
C VAL A 107 -2.06 -15.21 -9.00
N GLU A 108 -2.77 -16.26 -9.40
CA GLU A 108 -4.22 -16.34 -9.18
C GLU A 108 -4.58 -16.38 -7.70
N ARG A 109 -3.81 -17.15 -6.90
CA ARG A 109 -3.96 -17.16 -5.44
C ARG A 109 -3.78 -15.77 -4.83
N GLN A 110 -2.79 -15.01 -5.31
CA GLN A 110 -2.56 -13.65 -4.84
C GLN A 110 -3.67 -12.69 -5.26
N VAL A 111 -4.24 -12.84 -6.46
CA VAL A 111 -5.40 -12.07 -6.91
C VAL A 111 -6.61 -12.33 -6.01
N VAL A 112 -6.88 -13.59 -5.66
CA VAL A 112 -7.96 -13.95 -4.72
C VAL A 112 -7.69 -13.38 -3.33
N ALA A 113 -6.46 -13.49 -2.82
CA ALA A 113 -6.08 -12.91 -1.54
C ALA A 113 -6.30 -11.40 -1.50
N PHE A 114 -5.94 -10.70 -2.59
CA PHE A 114 -6.19 -9.27 -2.73
C PHE A 114 -7.69 -8.94 -2.72
N LYS A 115 -8.52 -9.71 -3.44
CA LYS A 115 -9.97 -9.51 -3.42
C LYS A 115 -10.53 -9.62 -2.00
N LEU A 116 -10.14 -10.66 -1.27
CA LEU A 116 -10.58 -10.88 0.11
C LEU A 116 -10.14 -9.74 1.04
N GLN A 117 -8.89 -9.29 0.92
CA GLN A 117 -8.34 -8.22 1.75
C GLN A 117 -9.05 -6.88 1.55
N ASN A 118 -9.54 -6.59 0.33
CA ASN A 118 -10.20 -5.32 0.01
C ASN A 118 -11.74 -5.40 0.09
N GLY A 119 -12.30 -6.47 0.66
CA GLY A 119 -13.75 -6.65 0.74
C GLY A 119 -14.41 -6.90 -0.63
N LEU A 120 -13.63 -7.29 -1.63
CA LEU A 120 -14.06 -7.60 -3.00
C LEU A 120 -14.24 -9.12 -3.22
N GLY A 121 -14.31 -9.91 -2.15
CA GLY A 121 -14.37 -11.37 -2.21
C GLY A 121 -15.60 -11.92 -2.94
N ASP A 122 -16.73 -11.19 -2.85
CA ASP A 122 -18.00 -11.58 -3.44
C ASP A 122 -18.18 -11.10 -4.90
N LEU A 123 -17.23 -10.30 -5.42
CA LEU A 123 -17.31 -9.82 -6.80
C LEU A 123 -17.05 -10.95 -7.80
N SER A 124 -17.90 -11.01 -8.82
CA SER A 124 -17.69 -11.88 -9.96
C SER A 124 -16.41 -11.51 -10.73
N ALA A 125 -15.94 -12.40 -11.60
CA ALA A 125 -14.74 -12.14 -12.39
C ALA A 125 -14.91 -10.93 -13.34
N SER A 126 -16.10 -10.73 -13.90
CA SER A 126 -16.40 -9.59 -14.77
C SER A 126 -16.45 -8.27 -13.99
N ASP A 127 -17.10 -8.26 -12.84
CA ASP A 127 -17.24 -7.04 -12.03
C ASP A 127 -15.87 -6.58 -11.50
N PHE A 128 -14.99 -7.54 -11.19
CA PHE A 128 -13.61 -7.24 -10.82
C PHE A 128 -12.83 -6.60 -11.97
N GLU A 129 -13.02 -7.04 -13.21
CA GLU A 129 -12.36 -6.41 -14.36
C GLU A 129 -12.88 -4.99 -14.60
N GLU A 130 -14.17 -4.74 -14.41
CA GLU A 130 -14.75 -3.40 -14.46
C GLU A 130 -14.19 -2.48 -13.38
N GLU A 131 -14.03 -3.00 -12.16
CA GLU A 131 -13.43 -2.25 -11.06
C GLU A 131 -11.96 -1.92 -11.35
N LEU A 132 -11.17 -2.87 -11.87
CA LEU A 132 -9.78 -2.64 -12.28
C LEU A 132 -9.67 -1.55 -13.36
N LYS A 133 -10.61 -1.49 -14.30
CA LYS A 133 -10.64 -0.45 -15.35
C LYS A 133 -10.80 0.95 -14.77
N LYS A 134 -11.53 1.12 -13.65
CA LYS A 134 -11.65 2.41 -12.95
C LYS A 134 -10.29 2.89 -12.43
N PHE A 135 -9.42 1.96 -12.06
CA PHE A 135 -8.03 2.23 -11.65
C PHE A 135 -7.04 2.28 -12.81
N GLY A 136 -7.50 2.13 -14.06
CA GLY A 136 -6.67 2.18 -15.25
C GLY A 136 -5.94 0.86 -15.58
N PHE A 137 -6.28 -0.24 -14.91
CA PHE A 137 -5.67 -1.54 -15.17
C PHE A 137 -6.53 -2.42 -16.05
N THR A 138 -5.90 -3.14 -16.97
CA THR A 138 -6.49 -4.38 -17.49
C THR A 138 -6.19 -5.55 -16.56
N LEU A 139 -7.04 -6.59 -16.56
CA LEU A 139 -6.80 -7.81 -15.78
C LEU A 139 -5.44 -8.44 -16.09
N LYS A 140 -5.03 -8.41 -17.37
CA LYS A 140 -3.74 -8.95 -17.80
C LYS A 140 -2.57 -8.17 -17.22
N GLU A 141 -2.60 -6.84 -17.27
CA GLU A 141 -1.55 -5.99 -16.69
C GLU A 141 -1.49 -6.14 -15.18
N TYR A 142 -2.65 -6.23 -14.53
CA TYR A 142 -2.74 -6.46 -13.09
C TYR A 142 -2.06 -7.79 -12.70
N LYS A 143 -2.42 -8.90 -13.36
CA LYS A 143 -1.78 -10.21 -13.14
C LYS A 143 -0.27 -10.16 -13.41
N PHE A 144 0.14 -9.46 -14.45
CA PHE A 144 1.57 -9.29 -14.78
C PHE A 144 2.33 -8.56 -13.67
N GLN A 145 1.78 -7.46 -13.15
CA GLN A 145 2.40 -6.72 -12.04
C GLN A 145 2.42 -7.53 -10.74
N ILE A 146 1.36 -8.29 -10.44
CA ILE A 146 1.36 -9.22 -9.30
C ILE A 146 2.47 -10.27 -9.46
N GLY A 147 2.64 -10.85 -10.66
CA GLY A 147 3.72 -11.79 -10.93
C GLY A 147 5.10 -11.19 -10.67
N ARG A 148 5.34 -9.95 -11.14
CA ARG A 148 6.60 -9.24 -10.88
C ARG A 148 6.81 -8.98 -9.39
N LEU A 149 5.76 -8.53 -8.68
CA LEU A 149 5.82 -8.32 -7.24
C LEU A 149 6.20 -9.60 -6.49
N ILE A 150 5.55 -10.73 -6.80
CA ILE A 150 5.86 -12.02 -6.15
C ILE A 150 7.30 -12.45 -6.44
N ALA A 151 7.77 -12.33 -7.69
CA ALA A 151 9.14 -12.65 -8.06
C ALA A 151 10.17 -11.81 -7.26
N SER A 152 9.92 -10.50 -7.16
CA SER A 152 10.75 -9.57 -6.39
C SER A 152 10.79 -9.94 -4.90
N GLU A 153 9.63 -10.23 -4.30
CA GLU A 153 9.56 -10.65 -2.90
C GLU A 153 10.26 -11.99 -2.63
N ASN A 154 10.15 -12.95 -3.56
CA ASN A 154 10.84 -14.24 -3.43
C ASN A 154 12.36 -14.07 -3.44
N ILE A 155 12.89 -13.21 -4.31
CA ILE A 155 14.32 -12.89 -4.35
C ILE A 155 14.76 -12.21 -3.06
N LYS A 156 14.02 -11.19 -2.59
CA LYS A 156 14.34 -10.51 -1.34
C LYS A 156 14.33 -11.47 -0.15
N ARG A 157 13.35 -12.38 -0.09
CA ARG A 157 13.28 -13.40 0.96
C ARG A 157 14.51 -14.32 0.94
N MET A 158 14.83 -14.88 -0.22
CA MET A 158 15.98 -15.79 -0.35
C MET A 158 17.33 -15.10 -0.11
N GLU A 159 17.51 -13.89 -0.64
CA GLU A 159 18.81 -13.22 -0.59
C GLU A 159 19.05 -12.47 0.73
N VAL A 160 17.99 -12.04 1.40
CA VAL A 160 18.06 -11.26 2.64
C VAL A 160 17.48 -12.07 3.80
N THR A 161 16.17 -12.30 3.82
CA THR A 161 15.47 -12.87 4.99
C THR A 161 16.03 -14.22 5.42
N ASP A 162 16.27 -15.13 4.48
CA ASP A 162 16.72 -16.49 4.78
C ASP A 162 18.18 -16.55 5.28
N LYS A 163 18.95 -15.46 5.10
CA LYS A 163 20.33 -15.36 5.58
C LYS A 163 20.43 -14.69 6.95
N ILE A 164 19.34 -14.11 7.46
CA ILE A 164 19.33 -13.45 8.76
C ILE A 164 19.18 -14.52 9.84
N VAL A 165 20.17 -14.59 10.73
CA VAL A 165 20.12 -15.39 11.95
C VAL A 165 20.23 -14.42 13.12
N VAL A 166 19.20 -14.41 13.98
CA VAL A 166 19.17 -13.59 15.20
C VAL A 166 19.34 -14.51 16.40
N THR A 167 20.40 -14.30 17.17
CA THR A 167 20.70 -15.09 18.36
C THR A 167 20.01 -14.54 19.60
N SER A 168 19.76 -15.39 20.60
CA SER A 168 19.16 -14.96 21.88
C SER A 168 20.00 -13.88 22.58
N GLN A 169 21.34 -13.96 22.47
CA GLN A 169 22.23 -12.96 23.05
C GLN A 169 22.09 -11.60 22.38
N GLU A 170 21.95 -11.56 21.05
CA GLU A 170 21.70 -10.31 20.33
C GLU A 170 20.35 -9.69 20.72
N VAL A 171 19.31 -10.52 20.90
CA VAL A 171 18.00 -10.07 21.39
C VAL A 171 18.10 -9.46 22.78
N GLU A 172 18.78 -10.14 23.71
CA GLU A 172 18.97 -9.65 25.08
C GLU A 172 19.80 -8.36 25.11
N ASN A 173 20.89 -8.32 24.34
CA ASN A 173 21.73 -7.13 24.21
C ASN A 173 20.94 -5.95 23.61
N TYR A 174 20.12 -6.20 22.58
CA TYR A 174 19.29 -5.17 21.98
C TYR A 174 18.25 -4.64 22.97
N TYR A 175 17.57 -5.52 23.70
CA TYR A 175 16.57 -5.15 24.70
C TYR A 175 17.18 -4.31 25.83
N ASN A 176 18.32 -4.74 26.37
CA ASN A 176 19.00 -4.02 27.45
C ASN A 176 19.52 -2.64 27.01
N ASN A 177 19.94 -2.50 25.75
CA ASN A 177 20.48 -1.24 25.21
C ASN A 177 19.40 -0.31 24.64
N ASN A 178 18.20 -0.83 24.34
CA ASN A 178 17.07 -0.08 23.80
C ASN A 178 15.82 -0.29 24.67
N PRO A 179 15.83 0.15 25.93
CA PRO A 179 14.66 0.02 26.80
C PRO A 179 13.51 0.85 26.23
N GLU A 180 12.49 0.17 25.72
CA GLU A 180 11.27 0.82 25.26
C GLU A 180 10.34 1.00 26.46
N ILE A 181 10.17 2.24 26.90
CA ILE A 181 9.27 2.57 28.01
C ILE A 181 7.85 2.65 27.46
N MET A 182 7.15 1.52 27.55
CA MET A 182 5.72 1.49 27.27
C MET A 182 4.96 1.96 28.52
N PRO A 183 4.10 2.99 28.42
CA PRO A 183 3.23 3.34 29.53
C PRO A 183 2.31 2.16 29.82
N GLU A 184 2.34 1.66 31.06
CA GLU A 184 1.46 0.58 31.47
C GLU A 184 0.02 1.11 31.56
N GLU A 185 -0.88 0.54 30.77
CA GLU A 185 -2.31 0.81 30.85
C GLU A 185 -2.98 -0.20 31.79
N TYR A 186 -3.64 0.31 32.83
CA TYR A 186 -4.33 -0.50 33.83
C TYR A 186 -5.84 -0.32 33.73
N TYR A 187 -6.57 -1.43 33.63
CA TYR A 187 -8.02 -1.43 33.81
C TYR A 187 -8.35 -1.53 35.29
N LEU A 188 -8.67 -0.39 35.92
CA LEU A 188 -9.04 -0.32 37.32
C LEU A 188 -10.56 -0.28 37.48
N LYS A 189 -11.08 -1.12 38.38
CA LYS A 189 -12.46 -1.01 38.88
C LYS A 189 -12.41 -0.45 40.31
N MET A 190 -12.95 0.75 40.51
CA MET A 190 -13.03 1.38 41.82
C MET A 190 -14.48 1.47 42.28
N ILE A 191 -14.75 1.06 43.51
CA ILE A 191 -16.02 1.27 44.20
C ILE A 191 -15.80 2.34 45.27
N PRO A 192 -16.33 3.57 45.12
CA PRO A 192 -16.21 4.59 46.14
C PRO A 192 -17.09 4.24 47.35
N VAL A 193 -16.50 4.18 48.55
CA VAL A 193 -17.24 4.01 49.82
C VAL A 193 -17.39 5.38 50.48
N PRO A 194 -18.63 5.85 50.74
CA PRO A 194 -18.83 7.13 51.42
C PRO A 194 -18.44 7.03 52.90
N ASN A 195 -17.57 7.94 53.35
CA ASN A 195 -17.23 8.11 54.77
C ASN A 195 -18.30 9.01 55.45
N GLN A 196 -18.83 8.57 56.60
CA GLN A 196 -19.88 9.28 57.33
C GLN A 196 -19.46 10.67 57.82
N ASP A 197 -18.14 10.92 57.95
CA ASP A 197 -17.61 12.24 58.34
C ASP A 197 -17.71 13.32 57.23
N ASN A 198 -18.05 12.93 56.00
CA ASN A 198 -18.26 13.86 54.87
C ASN A 198 -19.70 13.87 54.34
N ALA A 199 -20.63 13.21 55.04
CA ALA A 199 -22.04 13.16 54.65
C ALA A 199 -22.68 14.56 54.54
N ASP A 200 -22.14 15.54 55.27
CA ASP A 200 -22.67 16.91 55.32
C ASP A 200 -22.15 17.83 54.20
N LYS A 201 -21.19 17.37 53.36
CA LYS A 201 -20.68 18.16 52.22
C LYS A 201 -21.03 17.58 50.84
N ALA A 202 -21.66 16.41 50.78
CA ALA A 202 -22.02 15.73 49.53
C ALA A 202 -23.41 16.10 48.98
N THR A 203 -24.12 17.08 49.55
CA THR A 203 -25.50 17.41 49.15
C THR A 203 -25.60 18.26 47.88
N ASN A 204 -24.50 18.56 47.18
CA ASN A 204 -24.51 19.33 45.92
C ASN A 204 -23.81 18.60 44.75
N ILE A 205 -23.94 17.27 44.66
CA ILE A 205 -23.68 16.57 43.40
C ILE A 205 -25.02 16.20 42.78
N ASN A 206 -25.35 16.91 41.70
CA ASN A 206 -26.55 16.74 40.87
C ASN A 206 -26.96 15.26 40.71
N LYS A 207 -28.16 14.92 41.19
CA LYS A 207 -28.81 13.61 41.05
C LYS A 207 -29.20 13.24 39.59
N ASN A 208 -28.74 13.99 38.59
CA ASN A 208 -29.14 13.82 37.19
C ASN A 208 -28.10 13.15 36.30
N ASN A 209 -27.05 12.52 36.83
CA ASN A 209 -26.08 11.80 35.99
C ASN A 209 -25.47 10.55 36.63
N LEU A 210 -26.23 9.87 37.48
CA LEU A 210 -25.94 8.49 37.85
C LEU A 210 -27.02 7.60 37.23
N ASN A 211 -26.95 7.44 35.91
CA ASN A 211 -27.58 6.29 35.26
C ASN A 211 -26.80 5.04 35.70
N ILE A 212 -27.21 4.51 36.85
CA ILE A 212 -26.91 3.15 37.31
C ILE A 212 -27.87 2.21 36.55
N THR A 213 -27.72 2.22 35.25
CA THR A 213 -28.33 1.37 34.23
C THR A 213 -27.36 1.58 33.08
N ASP A 214 -26.24 0.89 33.05
CA ASP A 214 -26.19 -0.43 32.42
C ASP A 214 -25.20 -1.34 33.18
N ALA A 215 -25.73 -2.07 34.16
CA ALA A 215 -25.13 -3.36 34.51
C ALA A 215 -25.38 -4.29 33.31
N VAL A 216 -24.48 -4.25 32.32
CA VAL A 216 -24.42 -5.29 31.31
C VAL A 216 -23.84 -6.52 31.98
N ASP A 217 -24.73 -7.46 32.30
CA ASP A 217 -24.41 -8.85 32.55
C ASP A 217 -23.67 -9.39 31.31
N LEU A 218 -22.37 -9.63 31.44
CA LEU A 218 -21.62 -10.42 30.46
C LEU A 218 -21.35 -11.76 31.12
N GLY A 219 -22.26 -12.69 30.83
CA GLY A 219 -22.26 -14.06 31.28
C GLY A 219 -20.89 -14.71 31.21
N TRP A 220 -20.62 -15.53 32.20
CA TRP A 220 -19.52 -16.47 32.19
C TRP A 220 -19.87 -17.55 31.15
N ILE A 221 -19.11 -17.61 30.04
CA ILE A 221 -18.54 -18.77 29.32
C ILE A 221 -17.73 -18.22 28.14
#